data_AF-X1SPK8-F1
#
_entry.id   AF-X1SPK8-F1
#
_cell.length_a   1.000
_cell.length_b   1.000
_cell.length_c   1.000
_cell.angle_alpha   90.00
_cell.angle_beta   90.00
_cell.angle_gamma   90.00
#
_symmetry.space_group_name_H-M   'P 1'
#
loop_
_entity.id
_entity.type
_entity.pdbx_description
1 polymer ?
#
loop_
_entity_poly.entity_id
_entity_poly.type
_entity_poly.pdbx_seq_one_letter_code
_entity_poly.pdbx_strand_id
1 'polypeptide(L)'
;ADTDTSTSWWRRRVVENCIFGVDINPLAVELAKLSLWILCMAKDHPLSFLDHHLKCGNSLIGAKLIDIGHYPPKKRKQRMDDSQIGLFENDHNFRAAVEDVVRKYKQIEANETKQLQDISDKKDWLAEINELLKPYKAICDFHTSLFFGKQVSEVQYDEIISSFPYDFKYNSNASFNWELEYPETMIKNNGFDVVIGNPPYGATFTFEEKEFFKITYSDVHMRTPDSMNYFVSRSFLNLKSQGLFSFIVSNNLLFQNEYLKTRELIFKNKKWSRPLI
;
A
#
# COMPACT_ATOMS: atom_id res chain seq x y z
N ALA A 1 23.28 -9.47 31.61
CA ALA A 1 22.27 -9.14 30.59
C ALA A 1 22.51 -7.70 30.21
N ASP A 2 23.42 -7.48 29.27
CA ASP A 2 23.68 -6.14 28.74
C ASP A 2 22.48 -5.76 27.88
N THR A 3 21.54 -5.03 28.48
CA THR A 3 20.67 -4.17 27.69
C THR A 3 21.57 -3.13 27.07
N ASP A 4 22.01 -3.38 25.84
CA ASP A 4 22.76 -2.40 25.06
C ASP A 4 21.84 -1.19 24.86
N THR A 5 21.97 -0.19 25.74
CA THR A 5 21.24 1.09 25.71
C THR A 5 21.71 1.98 24.56
N SER A 6 22.45 1.42 23.60
CA SER A 6 22.95 2.13 22.43
C SER A 6 21.77 2.57 21.55
N THR A 7 21.84 3.82 21.07
CA THR A 7 20.86 4.36 20.12
C THR A 7 20.66 3.46 18.90
N SER A 8 21.69 2.67 18.54
CA SER A 8 21.64 1.70 17.45
C SER A 8 20.62 0.58 17.68
N TRP A 9 20.52 0.06 18.90
CA TRP A 9 19.54 -0.99 19.23
C TRP A 9 18.09 -0.53 19.01
N TRP A 10 17.75 0.66 19.51
CA TRP A 10 16.42 1.25 19.32
C TRP A 10 16.15 1.63 17.86
N ARG A 11 17.14 2.16 17.13
CA ARG A 11 17.00 2.42 15.69
C ARG A 11 16.67 1.15 14.93
N ARG A 12 17.33 0.03 15.25
CA ARG A 12 17.05 -1.26 14.63
C ARG A 12 15.62 -1.71 14.90
N ARG A 13 15.16 -1.62 16.14
CA ARG A 13 13.76 -1.95 16.50
C ARG A 13 12.75 -1.09 15.74
N VAL A 14 13.00 0.21 15.62
CA VAL A 14 12.14 1.11 14.83
C VAL A 14 12.12 0.72 13.36
N VAL A 15 13.28 0.44 12.76
CA VAL A 15 13.39 0.01 11.36
C VAL A 15 12.67 -1.31 11.11
N GLU A 16 12.79 -2.28 12.02
CA GLU A 16 12.19 -3.62 11.87
C GLU A 16 10.70 -3.71 12.18
N ASN A 17 10.10 -2.71 12.84
CA ASN A 17 8.71 -2.79 13.31
C ASN A 17 7.83 -1.61 12.85
N CYS A 18 8.42 -0.49 12.45
CA CYS A 18 7.68 0.76 12.22
C CYS A 18 7.86 1.34 10.81
N ILE A 19 8.89 0.93 10.06
CA ILE A 19 9.24 1.58 8.79
C ILE A 19 8.78 0.72 7.62
N PHE A 20 7.74 1.19 6.94
CA PHE A 20 7.19 0.57 5.75
C PHE A 20 7.40 1.49 4.54
N GLY A 21 7.52 0.90 3.35
CA GLY A 21 7.82 1.68 2.16
C GLY A 21 7.57 0.91 0.88
N VAL A 22 7.20 1.65 -0.16
CA VAL A 22 6.89 1.12 -1.48
C VAL A 22 7.52 2.00 -2.52
N ASP A 23 8.27 1.41 -3.44
CA ASP A 23 8.80 2.11 -4.61
C ASP A 23 8.59 1.27 -5.88
N ILE A 24 8.36 1.93 -7.01
CA ILE A 24 8.20 1.25 -8.30
C ILE A 24 9.53 0.72 -8.84
N ASN A 25 10.64 1.34 -8.43
CA ASN A 25 11.98 0.96 -8.83
C ASN A 25 12.55 -0.08 -7.83
N PRO A 26 12.77 -1.33 -8.25
CA PRO A 26 13.31 -2.37 -7.35
C PRO A 26 14.69 -1.98 -6.80
N LEU A 27 15.51 -1.23 -7.54
CA LEU A 27 16.80 -0.76 -7.03
C LEU A 27 16.63 0.25 -5.89
N ALA A 28 15.62 1.12 -5.94
CA ALA A 28 15.36 2.08 -4.87
C ALA A 28 14.96 1.37 -3.57
N VAL A 29 14.17 0.29 -3.68
CA VAL A 29 13.81 -0.59 -2.55
C VAL A 29 15.07 -1.20 -1.92
N GLU A 30 15.96 -1.79 -2.72
CA GLU A 30 17.20 -2.40 -2.21
C GLU A 30 18.16 -1.37 -1.61
N LEU A 31 18.29 -0.19 -2.22
CA LEU A 31 19.09 0.92 -1.67
C LEU A 31 18.53 1.44 -0.34
N ALA A 32 17.20 1.50 -0.19
CA ALA A 32 16.55 1.87 1.06
C ALA A 32 16.82 0.83 2.16
N LYS A 33 16.69 -0.47 1.85
CA LYS A 33 17.04 -1.55 2.78
C LYS A 33 18.50 -1.44 3.25
N LEU A 34 19.43 -1.23 2.32
CA LEU A 34 20.85 -1.09 2.63
C LEU A 34 21.12 0.15 3.50
N SER A 35 20.50 1.28 3.18
CA SER A 35 20.69 2.55 3.88
C SER A 35 20.14 2.49 5.32
N LEU A 36 18.95 1.91 5.51
CA LEU A 36 18.39 1.67 6.84
C LEU A 36 19.27 0.73 7.66
N TRP A 37 19.80 -0.32 7.04
CA TRP A 37 20.73 -1.23 7.70
C TRP A 37 22.02 -0.54 8.17
N ILE A 38 22.66 0.29 7.33
CA ILE A 38 23.87 1.05 7.71
C ILE A 38 23.54 1.97 8.91
N LEU A 39 22.37 2.62 8.89
CA LEU A 39 21.94 3.53 9.95
C LEU A 39 21.70 2.82 11.30
N CYS A 40 21.19 1.59 11.26
CA CYS A 40 20.90 0.77 12.44
C CYS A 40 21.97 -0.30 12.70
N MET A 41 23.16 -0.18 12.09
CA MET A 41 24.21 -1.17 12.20
C MET A 41 24.61 -1.35 13.67
N ALA A 42 24.41 -2.57 14.17
CA ALA A 42 24.89 -3.03 15.46
C ALA A 42 26.02 -4.03 15.20
N LYS A 43 27.10 -3.92 15.98
CA LYS A 43 28.24 -4.83 15.87
C LYS A 43 27.74 -6.27 16.09
N ASP A 44 28.21 -7.20 15.25
CA ASP A 44 27.93 -8.64 15.33
C ASP A 44 26.48 -9.10 15.02
N HIS A 45 25.65 -8.24 14.39
CA HIS A 45 24.30 -8.62 13.94
C HIS A 45 24.16 -8.66 12.41
N PRO A 46 23.46 -9.68 11.84
CA PRO A 46 23.17 -9.75 10.41
C PRO A 46 22.18 -8.67 9.95
N LEU A 47 22.04 -8.54 8.61
CA LEU A 47 21.10 -7.64 7.95
C LEU A 47 19.68 -7.82 8.52
N SER A 48 19.02 -6.72 8.88
CA SER A 48 17.60 -6.76 9.23
C SER A 48 16.79 -7.26 8.03
N PHE A 49 15.94 -8.24 8.26
CA PHE A 49 15.04 -8.75 7.23
C PHE A 49 13.87 -7.78 7.02
N LEU A 50 13.92 -7.00 5.93
CA LEU A 50 12.95 -5.92 5.64
C LEU A 50 12.07 -6.18 4.41
N ASP A 51 12.12 -7.39 3.83
CA ASP A 51 11.41 -7.71 2.57
C ASP A 51 9.89 -7.59 2.67
N HIS A 52 9.35 -7.80 3.88
CA HIS A 52 7.91 -7.66 4.14
C HIS A 52 7.49 -6.22 4.47
N HIS A 53 8.43 -5.33 4.76
CA HIS A 53 8.18 -3.92 5.09
C HIS A 53 8.44 -3.00 3.89
N LEU A 54 9.54 -3.24 3.17
CA LEU A 54 9.94 -2.51 1.97
C LEU A 54 9.66 -3.34 0.72
N LYS A 55 8.68 -2.91 -0.08
CA LYS A 55 8.14 -3.66 -1.22
C LYS A 55 8.29 -2.91 -2.54
N CYS A 56 8.42 -3.67 -3.63
CA CYS A 56 8.46 -3.11 -4.98
C CYS A 56 7.05 -3.09 -5.59
N GLY A 57 6.62 -1.95 -6.12
CA GLY A 57 5.35 -1.82 -6.82
C GLY A 57 4.90 -0.38 -7.05
N ASN A 58 3.88 -0.19 -7.89
CA ASN A 58 3.28 1.12 -8.10
C ASN A 58 2.25 1.42 -7.00
N SER A 59 2.65 2.19 -5.99
CA SER A 59 1.80 2.57 -4.85
C SER A 59 0.52 3.32 -5.22
N LEU A 60 0.42 3.88 -6.43
CA LEU A 60 -0.76 4.59 -6.90
C LEU A 60 -1.76 3.69 -7.64
N ILE A 61 -1.36 2.52 -8.14
CA ILE A 61 -2.20 1.63 -8.95
C ILE A 61 -2.50 0.36 -8.17
N GLY A 62 -3.79 0.05 -7.99
CA GLY A 62 -4.25 -1.11 -7.23
C GLY A 62 -5.70 -0.93 -6.81
N ALA A 63 -6.46 -2.01 -6.79
CA ALA A 63 -7.85 -2.02 -6.38
C ALA A 63 -7.96 -1.97 -4.85
N LYS A 64 -9.07 -1.42 -4.33
CA LYS A 64 -9.42 -1.61 -2.92
C LYS A 64 -10.24 -2.88 -2.79
N LEU A 65 -10.15 -3.55 -1.64
CA LEU A 65 -10.92 -4.78 -1.38
C LEU A 65 -12.42 -4.55 -1.47
N ILE A 66 -12.90 -3.37 -1.06
CA ILE A 66 -14.32 -2.99 -1.15
C ILE A 66 -14.81 -2.82 -2.59
N ASP A 67 -13.91 -2.52 -3.54
CA ASP A 67 -14.26 -2.37 -4.95
C ASP A 67 -14.38 -3.75 -5.64
N ILE A 68 -13.81 -4.80 -5.06
CA ILE A 68 -13.86 -6.15 -5.62
C ILE A 68 -15.28 -6.72 -5.45
N GLY A 69 -15.80 -7.32 -6.53
CA GLY A 69 -17.19 -7.76 -6.62
C GLY A 69 -18.08 -6.75 -7.33
N HIS A 70 -17.57 -5.55 -7.63
CA HIS A 70 -18.26 -4.54 -8.42
C HIS A 70 -17.53 -4.31 -9.73
N TYR A 71 -18.26 -4.35 -10.85
CA TYR A 71 -17.63 -4.06 -12.13
C TYR A 71 -17.10 -2.61 -12.17
N PRO A 72 -15.83 -2.38 -12.60
CA PRO A 72 -15.22 -1.06 -12.65
C PRO A 72 -16.08 -0.01 -13.37
N PRO A 73 -16.44 1.10 -12.68
CA PRO A 73 -17.29 2.10 -13.27
C PRO A 73 -16.54 2.90 -14.34
N LYS A 74 -17.14 3.09 -15.52
CA LYS A 74 -16.58 3.98 -16.57
C LYS A 74 -16.56 5.47 -16.17
N LYS A 75 -17.38 5.86 -15.18
CA LYS A 75 -17.43 7.18 -14.55
C LYS A 75 -17.83 7.02 -13.08
N ARG A 76 -17.19 7.75 -12.16
CA ARG A 76 -17.54 7.71 -10.74
C ARG A 76 -18.99 8.20 -10.54
N LYS A 77 -19.88 7.34 -10.03
CA LYS A 77 -21.22 7.74 -9.55
C LYS A 77 -21.04 8.56 -8.27
N GLN A 78 -21.82 9.64 -8.11
CA GLN A 78 -21.71 10.57 -6.97
C GLN A 78 -22.07 9.95 -5.60
N ARG A 79 -22.60 8.72 -5.60
CA ARG A 79 -22.73 7.83 -4.45
C ARG A 79 -22.52 6.42 -4.96
N MET A 80 -21.53 5.70 -4.43
CA MET A 80 -21.68 4.24 -4.35
C MET A 80 -22.84 4.00 -3.41
N ASP A 81 -23.75 3.11 -3.78
CA ASP A 81 -24.80 2.68 -2.88
C ASP A 81 -24.10 1.89 -1.78
N ASP A 82 -23.98 2.47 -0.57
CA ASP A 82 -23.31 1.86 0.61
C ASP A 82 -23.96 0.51 1.03
N SER A 83 -24.97 0.03 0.30
CA SER A 83 -25.64 -1.26 0.48
C SER A 83 -25.03 -2.41 -0.31
N GLN A 84 -24.16 -2.16 -1.29
CA GLN A 84 -23.48 -3.25 -2.01
C GLN A 84 -22.24 -3.73 -1.25
N ILE A 85 -22.28 -4.99 -0.83
CA ILE A 85 -21.25 -5.65 -0.03
C ILE A 85 -20.14 -6.13 -0.97
N GLY A 86 -18.88 -5.76 -0.68
CA GLY A 86 -17.73 -6.22 -1.47
C GLY A 86 -17.51 -7.73 -1.33
N LEU A 87 -16.86 -8.35 -2.33
CA LEU A 87 -16.62 -9.80 -2.40
C LEU A 87 -16.08 -10.38 -1.08
N PHE A 88 -15.14 -9.66 -0.46
CA PHE A 88 -14.41 -10.13 0.71
C PHE A 88 -15.05 -9.77 2.05
N GLU A 89 -16.06 -8.90 2.06
CA GLU A 89 -16.57 -8.33 3.30
C GLU A 89 -17.17 -9.41 4.20
N ASN A 90 -17.82 -10.44 3.62
CA ASN A 90 -18.40 -11.58 4.34
C ASN A 90 -17.73 -12.93 4.05
N ASP A 91 -16.59 -12.93 3.37
CA ASP A 91 -15.86 -14.17 3.05
C ASP A 91 -15.10 -14.68 4.29
N HIS A 92 -15.56 -15.82 4.83
CA HIS A 92 -14.94 -16.48 5.98
C HIS A 92 -13.53 -16.98 5.66
N ASN A 93 -13.29 -17.49 4.46
CA ASN A 93 -11.98 -18.00 4.03
C ASN A 93 -10.98 -16.86 3.91
N PHE A 94 -11.41 -15.72 3.36
CA PHE A 94 -10.58 -14.52 3.31
C PHE A 94 -10.20 -14.04 4.72
N ARG A 95 -11.17 -13.92 5.63
CA ARG A 95 -10.91 -13.50 7.02
C ARG A 95 -9.92 -14.45 7.72
N ALA A 96 -10.11 -15.76 7.57
CA ALA A 96 -9.20 -16.76 8.12
C ALA A 96 -7.78 -16.66 7.53
N ALA A 97 -7.67 -16.45 6.21
CA ALA A 97 -6.39 -16.25 5.53
C ALA A 97 -5.67 -14.99 6.02
N VAL A 98 -6.38 -13.86 6.16
CA VAL A 98 -5.82 -12.62 6.72
C VAL A 98 -5.33 -12.84 8.15
N GLU A 99 -6.07 -13.57 8.98
CA GLU A 99 -5.65 -13.86 10.35
C GLU A 99 -4.39 -14.73 10.43
N ASP A 100 -4.27 -15.74 9.56
CA ASP A 100 -3.06 -16.57 9.48
C ASP A 100 -1.86 -15.76 8.97
N VAL A 101 -2.06 -14.92 7.95
CA VAL A 101 -1.02 -14.03 7.43
C VAL A 101 -0.53 -13.05 8.49
N VAL A 102 -1.43 -12.39 9.23
CA VAL A 102 -1.06 -11.47 10.32
C VAL A 102 -0.29 -12.21 11.42
N ARG A 103 -0.69 -13.45 11.75
CA ARG A 103 0.04 -14.27 12.72
C ARG A 103 1.47 -14.58 12.24
N LYS A 104 1.65 -14.95 10.97
CA LYS A 104 2.97 -15.23 10.37
C LYS A 104 3.83 -13.97 10.29
N TYR A 105 3.27 -12.80 9.98
CA TYR A 105 4.01 -11.53 10.05
C TYR A 105 4.53 -11.25 11.47
N LYS A 106 3.70 -11.46 12.50
CA LYS A 106 4.14 -11.34 13.89
C LYS A 106 5.26 -12.32 14.26
N GLN A 107 5.26 -13.52 13.68
CA GLN A 107 6.36 -14.48 13.87
C GLN A 107 7.66 -13.98 13.22
N ILE A 108 7.59 -13.38 12.02
CA ILE A 108 8.73 -12.76 11.34
C ILE A 108 9.31 -11.60 12.18
N GLU A 109 8.45 -10.76 12.75
CA GLU A 109 8.85 -9.60 13.56
C GLU A 109 9.38 -10.02 14.94
N ALA A 110 8.78 -11.03 15.58
CA ALA A 110 9.21 -11.54 16.87
C ALA A 110 10.55 -12.30 16.81
N ASN A 111 10.85 -12.95 15.68
CA ASN A 111 12.10 -13.67 15.50
C ASN A 111 13.24 -12.66 15.21
N GLU A 112 14.06 -12.32 16.20
CA GLU A 112 15.20 -11.42 15.99
C GLU A 112 16.23 -12.03 15.03
N THR A 113 16.69 -11.25 14.05
CA THR A 113 17.69 -11.73 13.07
C THR A 113 19.07 -11.78 13.74
N LYS A 114 19.47 -12.96 14.26
CA LYS A 114 20.75 -13.17 14.96
C LYS A 114 21.73 -13.99 14.14
N GLN A 115 21.22 -14.93 13.35
CA GLN A 115 21.98 -15.86 12.53
C GLN A 115 21.44 -15.90 11.09
N LEU A 116 22.22 -16.47 10.18
CA LEU A 116 21.79 -16.65 8.79
C LEU A 116 20.59 -17.59 8.65
N GLN A 117 20.44 -18.57 9.56
CA GLN A 117 19.29 -19.47 9.56
C GLN A 117 17.98 -18.71 9.78
N ASP A 118 17.98 -17.70 10.66
CA ASP A 118 16.79 -16.87 10.92
C ASP A 118 16.32 -16.14 9.65
N ILE A 119 17.25 -15.78 8.76
CA ILE A 119 16.92 -15.16 7.46
C ILE A 119 16.24 -16.19 6.55
N SER A 120 16.71 -17.44 6.55
CA SER A 120 16.10 -18.52 5.77
C SER A 120 14.68 -18.78 6.24
N ASP A 121 14.48 -18.97 7.54
CA ASP A 121 13.16 -19.26 8.12
C ASP A 121 12.17 -18.13 7.83
N LYS A 122 12.60 -16.87 7.94
CA LYS A 122 11.79 -15.70 7.58
C LYS A 122 11.42 -15.66 6.09
N LYS A 123 12.32 -16.06 5.20
CA LYS A 123 12.03 -16.17 3.76
C LYS A 123 11.00 -17.25 3.49
N ASP A 124 11.07 -18.38 4.18
CA ASP A 124 10.11 -19.47 4.04
C ASP A 124 8.72 -19.04 4.53
N TRP A 125 8.63 -18.40 5.69
CA TRP A 125 7.37 -17.83 6.18
C TRP A 125 6.80 -16.76 5.23
N LEU A 126 7.65 -15.90 4.66
CA LEU A 126 7.22 -14.90 3.68
C LEU A 126 6.71 -15.57 2.38
N ALA A 127 7.33 -16.67 1.94
CA ALA A 127 6.88 -17.43 0.79
C ALA A 127 5.51 -18.08 1.05
N GLU A 128 5.29 -18.66 2.23
CA GLU A 128 3.98 -19.18 2.64
C GLU A 128 2.91 -18.09 2.64
N ILE A 129 3.20 -16.90 3.19
CA ILE A 129 2.29 -15.75 3.16
C ILE A 129 1.93 -15.38 1.71
N ASN A 130 2.91 -15.32 0.82
CA ASN A 130 2.69 -14.98 -0.58
C ASN A 130 1.80 -16.00 -1.28
N GLU A 131 1.97 -17.30 -1.02
CA GLU A 131 1.10 -18.33 -1.59
C GLU A 131 -0.31 -18.28 -1.03
N LEU A 132 -0.49 -18.00 0.28
CA LEU A 132 -1.81 -17.79 0.89
C LEU A 132 -2.56 -16.61 0.26
N LEU A 133 -1.86 -15.50 -0.01
CA LEU A 133 -2.45 -14.28 -0.56
C LEU A 133 -2.62 -14.31 -2.08
N LYS A 134 -1.97 -15.23 -2.77
CA LYS A 134 -1.91 -15.32 -4.23
C LYS A 134 -3.28 -15.28 -4.93
N PRO A 135 -4.31 -16.06 -4.55
CA PRO A 135 -5.60 -15.98 -5.23
C PRO A 135 -6.25 -14.59 -5.05
N TYR A 136 -6.16 -14.01 -3.85
CA TYR A 136 -6.72 -12.69 -3.55
C TYR A 136 -5.99 -11.57 -4.32
N LYS A 137 -4.65 -11.64 -4.41
CA LYS A 137 -3.87 -10.70 -5.22
C LYS A 137 -4.23 -10.83 -6.70
N ALA A 138 -4.37 -12.05 -7.21
CA ALA A 138 -4.74 -12.29 -8.60
C ALA A 138 -6.07 -11.62 -8.97
N ILE A 139 -7.11 -11.76 -8.15
CA ILE A 139 -8.43 -11.16 -8.48
C ILE A 139 -8.40 -9.64 -8.39
N CYS A 140 -7.63 -9.06 -7.46
CA CYS A 140 -7.39 -7.62 -7.40
C CYS A 140 -6.61 -7.10 -8.62
N ASP A 141 -5.57 -7.82 -9.05
CA ASP A 141 -4.81 -7.51 -10.27
C ASP A 141 -5.71 -7.58 -11.51
N PHE A 142 -6.60 -8.59 -11.56
CA PHE A 142 -7.57 -8.73 -12.63
C PHE A 142 -8.56 -7.57 -12.67
N HIS A 143 -9.17 -7.22 -11.53
CA HIS A 143 -10.07 -6.07 -11.45
C HIS A 143 -9.33 -4.79 -11.88
N THR A 144 -8.09 -4.60 -11.43
CA THR A 144 -7.27 -3.45 -11.83
C THR A 144 -7.02 -3.44 -13.34
N SER A 145 -6.77 -4.59 -13.96
CA SER A 145 -6.48 -4.69 -15.40
C SER A 145 -7.62 -4.22 -16.32
N LEU A 146 -8.87 -4.20 -15.84
CA LEU A 146 -10.03 -3.70 -16.57
C LEU A 146 -9.93 -2.20 -16.86
N PHE A 147 -9.19 -1.44 -16.03
CA PHE A 147 -8.90 -0.03 -16.28
C PHE A 147 -7.83 0.17 -17.36
N PHE A 148 -7.04 -0.85 -17.67
CA PHE A 148 -5.91 -0.80 -18.60
C PHE A 148 -6.18 -1.54 -19.91
N GLY A 149 -7.44 -1.47 -20.38
CA GLY A 149 -7.82 -1.91 -21.73
C GLY A 149 -8.25 -3.36 -21.84
N LYS A 150 -8.27 -4.13 -20.74
CA LYS A 150 -8.79 -5.50 -20.77
C LYS A 150 -10.30 -5.50 -21.07
N GLN A 151 -10.69 -6.15 -22.16
CA GLN A 151 -12.08 -6.22 -22.60
C GLN A 151 -12.79 -7.39 -21.92
N VAL A 152 -13.55 -7.10 -20.87
CA VAL A 152 -14.42 -8.05 -20.17
C VAL A 152 -15.77 -7.36 -20.00
N SER A 153 -16.87 -8.04 -20.31
CA SER A 153 -18.21 -7.49 -20.05
C SER A 153 -18.57 -7.60 -18.57
N GLU A 154 -19.56 -6.82 -18.12
CA GLU A 154 -20.06 -6.90 -16.74
C GLU A 154 -20.54 -8.31 -16.39
N VAL A 155 -21.24 -8.98 -17.30
CA VAL A 155 -21.67 -10.38 -17.13
C VAL A 155 -20.48 -11.33 -16.95
N GLN A 156 -19.45 -11.21 -17.79
CA GLN A 156 -18.24 -12.03 -17.67
C GLN A 156 -17.49 -11.77 -16.38
N TYR A 157 -17.51 -10.53 -15.88
CA TYR A 157 -16.92 -10.19 -14.60
C TYR A 157 -17.66 -10.88 -13.45
N ASP A 158 -18.98 -10.82 -13.43
CA ASP A 158 -19.80 -11.46 -12.39
C ASP A 158 -19.63 -12.99 -12.39
N GLU A 159 -19.51 -13.61 -13.57
CA GLU A 159 -19.20 -15.04 -13.72
C GLU A 159 -17.83 -15.40 -13.11
N ILE A 160 -16.81 -14.58 -13.36
CA ILE A 160 -15.45 -14.77 -12.82
C ILE A 160 -15.43 -14.58 -11.30
N ILE A 161 -16.12 -13.57 -10.79
CA ILE A 161 -16.20 -13.31 -9.36
C ILE A 161 -16.96 -14.46 -8.66
N SER A 162 -18.00 -15.00 -9.30
CA SER A 162 -18.79 -16.11 -8.74
C SER A 162 -18.04 -17.44 -8.72
N SER A 163 -17.03 -17.64 -9.58
CA SER A 163 -16.19 -18.84 -9.58
C SER A 163 -15.00 -18.74 -8.62
N PHE A 164 -14.65 -17.54 -8.15
CA PHE A 164 -13.58 -17.33 -7.17
C PHE A 164 -13.85 -18.09 -5.86
N PRO A 165 -12.82 -18.69 -5.22
CA PRO A 165 -11.39 -18.72 -5.60
C PRO A 165 -11.00 -19.85 -6.56
N TYR A 166 -11.94 -20.70 -6.98
CA TYR A 166 -11.64 -21.88 -7.79
C TYR A 166 -11.22 -21.49 -9.22
N ASP A 167 -10.16 -22.12 -9.72
CA ASP A 167 -9.60 -21.93 -11.08
C ASP A 167 -9.17 -20.51 -11.48
N PHE A 168 -9.10 -19.57 -10.53
CA PHE A 168 -8.69 -18.21 -10.83
C PHE A 168 -7.16 -18.02 -10.76
N LYS A 169 -6.53 -17.89 -11.93
CA LYS A 169 -5.11 -17.53 -12.05
C LYS A 169 -4.95 -16.32 -12.95
N TYR A 170 -4.45 -15.23 -12.38
CA TYR A 170 -4.11 -14.04 -13.12
C TYR A 170 -2.78 -13.50 -12.60
N ASN A 171 -1.79 -13.42 -13.49
CA ASN A 171 -0.48 -12.86 -13.18
C ASN A 171 -0.37 -11.52 -13.90
N SER A 172 -0.49 -10.41 -13.16
CA SER A 172 0.01 -9.13 -13.64
C SER A 172 0.76 -8.43 -12.53
N ASN A 173 2.04 -8.15 -12.74
CA ASN A 173 2.91 -7.51 -11.74
C ASN A 173 2.71 -5.98 -11.65
N ALA A 174 1.58 -5.46 -12.13
CA ALA A 174 1.41 -4.02 -12.37
C ALA A 174 0.71 -3.27 -11.22
N SER A 175 0.03 -3.97 -10.31
CA SER A 175 -0.76 -3.34 -9.25
C SER A 175 -0.21 -3.63 -7.84
N PHE A 176 -0.32 -2.65 -6.95
CA PHE A 176 0.06 -2.72 -5.55
C PHE A 176 -1.20 -2.59 -4.67
N ASN A 177 -1.70 -3.74 -4.19
CA ASN A 177 -2.90 -3.80 -3.36
C ASN A 177 -2.53 -3.58 -1.89
N TRP A 178 -2.57 -2.33 -1.42
CA TRP A 178 -2.17 -1.93 -0.07
C TRP A 178 -2.71 -2.82 1.05
N GLU A 179 -3.99 -3.21 0.98
CA GLU A 179 -4.64 -4.06 1.99
C GLU A 179 -4.09 -5.49 2.03
N LEU A 180 -3.66 -6.04 0.89
CA LEU A 180 -3.05 -7.37 0.82
C LEU A 180 -1.53 -7.33 1.02
N GLU A 181 -0.90 -6.19 0.71
CA GLU A 181 0.53 -6.02 0.95
C GLU A 181 0.84 -5.69 2.41
N TYR A 182 -0.03 -4.97 3.11
CA TYR A 182 0.13 -4.67 4.53
C TYR A 182 -1.14 -5.01 5.31
N PRO A 183 -1.55 -6.29 5.39
CA PRO A 183 -2.85 -6.67 5.94
C PRO A 183 -3.00 -6.35 7.42
N GLU A 184 -1.94 -6.47 8.22
CA GLU A 184 -2.00 -6.04 9.62
C GLU A 184 -2.30 -4.53 9.72
N THR A 185 -1.50 -3.71 9.03
CA THR A 185 -1.65 -2.25 9.09
C THR A 185 -2.96 -1.78 8.49
N MET A 186 -3.31 -2.26 7.30
CA MET A 186 -4.43 -1.75 6.52
C MET A 186 -5.77 -2.36 6.95
N ILE A 187 -5.82 -3.66 7.24
CA ILE A 187 -7.08 -4.36 7.56
C ILE A 187 -7.32 -4.38 9.08
N LYS A 188 -6.32 -4.74 9.90
CA LYS A 188 -6.50 -4.84 11.36
C LYS A 188 -6.36 -3.49 12.06
N ASN A 189 -5.40 -2.66 11.66
CA ASN A 189 -5.12 -1.38 12.31
C ASN A 189 -5.78 -0.18 11.62
N ASN A 190 -6.44 -0.40 10.48
CA ASN A 190 -7.15 0.63 9.70
C ASN A 190 -6.24 1.80 9.26
N GLY A 191 -5.01 1.49 8.86
CA GLY A 191 -4.03 2.42 8.30
C GLY A 191 -2.79 2.65 9.18
N PHE A 192 -1.91 3.51 8.70
CA PHE A 192 -0.69 3.96 9.37
C PHE A 192 -1.00 5.12 10.34
N ASP A 193 -0.24 5.17 11.43
CA ASP A 193 -0.24 6.31 12.35
C ASP A 193 0.42 7.54 11.74
N VAL A 194 1.45 7.34 10.92
CA VAL A 194 2.20 8.41 10.27
C VAL A 194 2.54 8.04 8.83
N VAL A 195 2.34 8.98 7.90
CA VAL A 195 2.81 8.87 6.51
C VAL A 195 3.75 10.05 6.20
N ILE A 196 4.99 9.74 5.86
CA ILE A 196 6.00 10.73 5.48
C ILE A 196 6.50 10.47 4.06
N GLY A 197 7.00 11.50 3.39
CA GLY A 197 7.53 11.32 2.05
C GLY A 197 8.01 12.59 1.37
N ASN A 198 8.74 12.39 0.29
CA ASN A 198 9.05 13.41 -0.71
C ASN A 198 8.43 12.93 -2.03
N PRO A 199 7.14 13.19 -2.27
CA PRO A 199 6.46 12.67 -3.46
C PRO A 199 7.10 13.20 -4.75
N PRO A 200 7.16 12.39 -5.82
CA PRO A 200 7.67 12.85 -7.11
C PRO A 200 6.72 13.89 -7.74
N TYR A 201 7.28 14.80 -8.53
CA TYR A 201 6.56 15.85 -9.26
C TYR A 201 6.68 15.65 -10.77
N GLY A 202 5.68 16.09 -11.52
CA GLY A 202 5.75 16.15 -12.98
C GLY A 202 5.90 14.80 -13.71
N ALA A 203 5.43 13.70 -13.10
CA ALA A 203 5.43 12.41 -13.79
C ALA A 203 4.53 12.44 -15.05
N THR A 204 4.96 11.75 -16.10
CA THR A 204 4.15 11.54 -17.31
C THR A 204 3.28 10.30 -17.13
N PHE A 205 2.00 10.40 -17.49
CA PHE A 205 1.04 9.31 -17.39
C PHE A 205 0.47 8.91 -18.75
N THR A 206 0.22 7.61 -18.94
CA THR A 206 -0.51 7.10 -20.10
C THR A 206 -1.97 7.55 -20.09
N PHE A 207 -2.71 7.27 -21.16
CA PHE A 207 -4.14 7.57 -21.23
C PHE A 207 -4.92 6.74 -20.19
N GLU A 208 -4.61 5.46 -20.10
CA GLU A 208 -5.24 4.50 -19.19
C GLU A 208 -4.99 4.87 -17.72
N GLU A 209 -3.75 5.25 -17.37
CA GLU A 209 -3.41 5.73 -16.03
C GLU A 209 -4.20 6.98 -15.65
N LYS A 210 -4.35 7.94 -16.58
CA LYS A 210 -5.13 9.15 -16.33
C LYS A 210 -6.60 8.83 -16.07
N GLU A 211 -7.20 7.93 -16.83
CA GLU A 211 -8.59 7.53 -16.62
C GLU A 211 -8.76 6.74 -15.31
N PHE A 212 -7.81 5.85 -14.98
CA PHE A 212 -7.78 5.19 -13.66
C PHE A 212 -7.69 6.23 -12.52
N PHE A 213 -6.73 7.15 -12.58
CA PHE A 213 -6.55 8.15 -11.52
C PHE A 213 -7.71 9.13 -11.38
N LYS A 214 -8.38 9.45 -12.48
CA LYS A 214 -9.58 10.29 -12.47
C LYS A 214 -10.74 9.65 -11.71
N ILE A 215 -10.85 8.32 -11.74
CA ILE A 215 -11.87 7.58 -10.99
C ILE A 215 -11.41 7.40 -9.54
N THR A 216 -10.22 6.83 -9.35
CA THR A 216 -9.67 6.43 -8.04
C THR A 216 -9.36 7.63 -7.14
N TYR A 217 -8.77 8.68 -7.71
CA TYR A 217 -8.32 9.89 -7.00
C TYR A 217 -9.08 11.14 -7.46
N SER A 218 -10.38 11.00 -7.72
CA SER A 218 -11.24 12.11 -8.21
C SER A 218 -11.27 13.33 -7.27
N ASP A 219 -10.99 13.09 -5.98
CA ASP A 219 -10.87 14.06 -4.90
C ASP A 219 -9.68 15.01 -5.06
N VAL A 220 -8.67 14.65 -5.86
CA VAL A 220 -7.48 15.47 -6.14
C VAL A 220 -7.20 15.63 -7.65
N HIS A 221 -7.84 14.84 -8.50
CA HIS A 221 -7.63 14.87 -9.95
C HIS A 221 -8.07 16.21 -10.56
N MET A 222 -7.16 16.82 -11.32
CA MET A 222 -7.31 18.09 -12.03
C MET A 222 -7.05 17.90 -13.53
N ARG A 223 -7.39 18.91 -14.36
CA ARG A 223 -7.20 18.86 -15.83
C ARG A 223 -5.76 18.56 -16.24
N THR A 224 -4.80 19.15 -15.52
CA THR A 224 -3.36 18.93 -15.64
C THR A 224 -2.88 18.38 -14.31
N PRO A 225 -2.97 17.06 -14.10
CA PRO A 225 -2.65 16.47 -12.82
C PRO A 225 -1.13 16.43 -12.60
N ASP A 226 -0.68 16.78 -11.40
CA ASP A 226 0.67 16.49 -10.92
C ASP A 226 0.66 15.17 -10.13
N SER A 227 1.72 14.37 -10.24
CA SER A 227 1.86 13.11 -9.49
C SER A 227 1.70 13.29 -7.98
N MET A 228 2.20 14.40 -7.43
CA MET A 228 2.13 14.69 -6.01
C MET A 228 0.69 14.70 -5.49
N ASN A 229 -0.28 15.18 -6.29
CA ASN A 229 -1.69 15.19 -5.92
C ASN A 229 -2.18 13.79 -5.54
N TYR A 230 -1.85 12.79 -6.37
CA TYR A 230 -2.26 11.41 -6.15
C TYR A 230 -1.56 10.78 -4.95
N PHE A 231 -0.28 11.11 -4.70
CA PHE A 231 0.41 10.68 -3.49
C PHE A 231 -0.20 11.28 -2.22
N VAL A 232 -0.65 12.53 -2.24
CA VAL A 232 -1.37 13.13 -1.11
C VAL A 232 -2.69 12.40 -0.85
N SER A 233 -3.52 12.18 -1.89
CA SER A 233 -4.77 11.42 -1.70
C SER A 233 -4.51 9.99 -1.22
N ARG A 234 -3.53 9.29 -1.81
CA ARG A 234 -3.11 7.96 -1.36
C ARG A 234 -2.67 7.94 0.10
N SER A 235 -1.98 8.99 0.56
CA SER A 235 -1.59 9.10 1.97
C SER A 235 -2.80 9.15 2.89
N PHE A 236 -3.83 9.94 2.55
CA PHE A 236 -5.07 9.96 3.32
C PHE A 236 -5.82 8.63 3.30
N LEU A 237 -5.79 7.89 2.19
CA LEU A 237 -6.36 6.54 2.12
C LEU A 237 -5.62 5.53 3.02
N ASN A 238 -4.33 5.75 3.25
CA ASN A 238 -3.49 4.87 4.05
C ASN A 238 -3.38 5.31 5.52
N LEU A 239 -3.94 6.46 5.90
CA LEU A 239 -3.85 6.99 7.26
C LEU A 239 -5.04 6.60 8.12
N LYS A 240 -4.77 6.34 9.39
CA LYS A 240 -5.82 6.32 10.42
C LYS A 240 -6.51 7.69 10.51
N SER A 241 -7.73 7.74 11.03
CA SER A 241 -8.52 8.98 11.19
C SER A 241 -7.76 10.10 11.93
N GLN A 242 -6.95 9.75 12.94
CA GLN A 242 -6.11 10.68 13.71
C GLN A 242 -4.62 10.63 13.33
N GLY A 243 -4.25 9.95 12.25
CA GLY A 243 -2.86 9.84 11.81
C GLY A 243 -2.27 11.19 11.36
N LEU A 244 -0.95 11.27 11.31
CA LEU A 244 -0.23 12.46 10.86
C LEU A 244 0.36 12.22 9.47
N PHE A 245 0.39 13.24 8.62
CA PHE A 245 1.15 13.18 7.38
C PHE A 245 2.07 14.38 7.25
N SER A 246 3.26 14.16 6.69
CA SER A 246 4.24 15.21 6.47
C SER A 246 5.01 14.98 5.19
N PHE A 247 4.75 15.81 4.19
CA PHE A 247 5.42 15.76 2.90
C PHE A 247 6.29 16.98 2.66
N ILE A 248 7.46 16.76 2.06
CA ILE A 248 8.20 17.82 1.40
C ILE A 248 7.46 18.09 0.09
N VAL A 249 6.95 19.31 -0.10
CA VAL A 249 6.10 19.70 -1.25
C VAL A 249 6.59 21.00 -1.88
N SER A 250 6.36 21.18 -3.18
CA SER A 250 6.60 22.44 -3.87
C SER A 250 5.68 23.55 -3.37
N ASN A 251 6.19 24.79 -3.28
CA ASN A 251 5.41 25.99 -2.96
C ASN A 251 4.21 26.20 -3.90
N ASN A 252 4.25 25.65 -5.11
CA ASN A 252 3.15 25.70 -6.06
C ASN A 252 1.83 25.16 -5.48
N LEU A 253 1.89 24.21 -4.53
CA LEU A 253 0.74 23.70 -3.80
C LEU A 253 -0.09 24.82 -3.16
N LEU A 254 0.53 25.94 -2.76
CA LEU A 254 -0.14 27.01 -2.03
C LEU A 254 -1.02 27.90 -2.92
N PHE A 255 -0.71 28.05 -4.21
CA PHE A 255 -1.35 29.07 -5.05
C PHE A 255 -1.77 28.59 -6.45
N GLN A 256 -1.15 27.55 -7.02
CA GLN A 256 -1.50 27.09 -8.37
C GLN A 256 -2.86 26.38 -8.38
N ASN A 257 -3.59 26.50 -9.50
CA ASN A 257 -4.96 25.99 -9.60
C ASN A 257 -4.99 24.46 -9.69
N GLU A 258 -3.94 23.86 -10.25
CA GLU A 258 -3.72 22.41 -10.38
C GLU A 258 -3.67 21.66 -9.04
N TYR A 259 -3.55 22.39 -7.93
CA TYR A 259 -3.55 21.85 -6.58
C TYR A 259 -4.78 22.26 -5.76
N LEU A 260 -5.80 22.88 -6.37
CA LEU A 260 -7.00 23.36 -5.66
C LEU A 260 -7.68 22.24 -4.86
N LYS A 261 -7.99 21.14 -5.53
CA LYS A 261 -8.59 19.96 -4.89
C LYS A 261 -7.69 19.31 -3.84
N THR A 262 -6.38 19.28 -4.08
CA THR A 262 -5.39 18.80 -3.10
C THR A 262 -5.43 19.64 -1.82
N ARG A 263 -5.50 20.98 -1.95
CA ARG A 263 -5.69 21.89 -0.81
C ARG A 263 -7.01 21.60 -0.10
N GLU A 264 -8.12 21.48 -0.83
CA GLU A 264 -9.43 21.15 -0.26
C GLU A 264 -9.41 19.84 0.53
N LEU A 265 -8.78 18.79 -0.02
CA LEU A 265 -8.61 17.50 0.67
C LEU A 265 -7.83 17.66 1.98
N ILE A 266 -6.72 18.41 1.95
CA ILE A 266 -5.89 18.68 3.14
C ILE A 266 -6.70 19.44 4.21
N PHE A 267 -7.42 20.50 3.83
CA PHE A 267 -8.24 21.29 4.75
C PHE A 267 -9.42 20.50 5.34
N LYS A 268 -10.04 19.62 4.55
CA LYS A 268 -11.16 18.79 5.02
C LYS A 268 -10.71 17.74 6.03
N ASN A 269 -9.53 17.17 5.86
CA ASN A 269 -9.07 16.03 6.66
C ASN A 269 -8.20 16.42 7.89
N LYS A 270 -7.75 17.68 8.03
CA LYS A 270 -6.93 18.09 9.17
C LYS A 270 -7.18 19.51 9.67
N LYS A 271 -7.16 19.66 11.00
CA LYS A 271 -6.76 20.90 11.68
C LYS A 271 -5.25 20.99 11.55
N TRP A 272 -4.75 22.00 10.85
CA TRP A 272 -3.31 22.21 10.67
C TRP A 272 -2.62 22.35 12.03
N SER A 273 -1.70 21.46 12.37
CA SER A 273 -0.66 21.74 13.35
C SER A 273 0.52 22.35 12.61
N ARG A 274 0.82 23.63 12.86
CA ARG A 274 2.09 24.21 12.40
C ARG A 274 3.24 23.31 12.88
N PRO A 275 4.28 23.07 12.07
CA PRO A 275 5.51 22.53 12.62
C PRO A 275 6.00 23.51 13.71
N LEU A 276 6.31 22.97 14.88
CA LEU A 276 7.04 23.70 15.92
C LEU A 276 8.43 24.00 15.33
N ILE A 277 8.58 25.18 14.72
CA ILE A 277 9.86 25.78 14.36
C ILE A 277 9.99 27.03 15.22
#